data_AF-A0A1F5CYU8-F1
#
_entry.id   AF-A0A1F5CYU8-F1
#
_cell.length_a   1.000
_cell.length_b   1.000
_cell.length_c   1.000
_cell.angle_alpha   90.00
_cell.angle_beta   90.00
_cell.angle_gamma   90.00
#
_symmetry.space_group_name_H-M   'P 1'
#
loop_
_entity.id
_entity.type
_entity.pdbx_description
1 polymer ?
#
loop_
_entity_poly.entity_id
_entity_poly.type
_entity_poly.pdbx_seq_one_letter_code
_entity_poly.pdbx_strand_id
1 'polypeptide(L)'
;MAVAGFKPIRDYRGNKDLYGKTITITRHAVADDLASAAHFLMGESTEKTPIVLIKDANLDFDDGVYGPSDMMIPTKECIFMGTFLADRRD
;
A
#
# COMPACT_ATOMS: atom_id res chain seq x y z
N MET A 1 1.90 -10.46 0.89
CA MET A 1 0.55 -9.94 1.18
C MET A 1 -0.30 -10.10 -0.07
N ALA A 2 -1.62 -10.18 0.09
CA ALA A 2 -2.56 -10.32 -1.02
C ALA A 2 -3.77 -9.42 -0.76
N VAL A 3 -4.43 -9.01 -1.84
CA VAL A 3 -5.58 -8.10 -1.83
C VAL A 3 -6.51 -8.50 -2.98
N ALA A 4 -7.81 -8.35 -2.78
CA ALA A 4 -8.82 -8.63 -3.78
C ALA A 4 -10.07 -7.77 -3.53
N GLY A 5 -10.79 -7.45 -4.60
CA GLY A 5 -12.07 -6.73 -4.54
C GLY A 5 -11.97 -5.21 -4.42
N PHE A 6 -10.76 -4.64 -4.32
CA PHE A 6 -10.55 -3.19 -4.33
C PHE A 6 -9.12 -2.83 -4.73
N LYS A 7 -8.91 -1.58 -5.15
CA LYS A 7 -7.58 -1.04 -5.49
C LYS A 7 -6.69 -0.92 -4.25
N PRO A 8 -5.53 -1.59 -4.20
CA PRO A 8 -4.68 -1.58 -3.02
C PRO A 8 -3.91 -0.28 -2.81
N ILE A 9 -3.71 0.47 -3.90
CA ILE A 9 -3.06 1.78 -3.90
C ILE A 9 -4.05 2.82 -4.41
N ARG A 10 -4.22 3.91 -3.66
CA ARG A 10 -4.90 5.12 -4.14
C ARG A 10 -3.85 6.12 -4.62
N ASP A 11 -3.85 6.40 -5.91
CA ASP A 11 -2.92 7.35 -6.53
C ASP A 11 -3.48 8.77 -6.44
N TYR A 12 -2.79 9.64 -5.71
CA TYR A 12 -3.18 11.05 -5.57
C TYR A 12 -2.39 11.96 -6.49
N ARG A 13 -1.44 11.44 -7.27
CA ARG A 13 -0.60 12.25 -8.16
C ARG A 13 -1.48 12.92 -9.23
N GLY A 14 -1.24 14.20 -9.47
CA GLY A 14 -2.06 15.02 -10.36
C GLY A 14 -3.25 15.70 -9.69
N ASN A 15 -3.71 15.22 -8.53
CA ASN A 15 -4.79 15.87 -7.79
C ASN A 15 -4.31 17.21 -7.20
N LYS A 16 -5.28 18.08 -6.88
CA LYS A 16 -5.04 19.36 -6.21
C LYS A 16 -5.20 19.22 -4.70
N ASP A 17 -4.25 19.78 -3.95
CA ASP A 17 -4.39 19.94 -2.51
C ASP A 17 -5.34 21.10 -2.15
N LEU A 18 -5.52 21.34 -0.84
CA LEU A 18 -6.38 22.41 -0.31
C LEU A 18 -5.96 23.82 -0.76
N TYR A 19 -4.74 24.01 -1.26
CA TYR A 19 -4.20 25.28 -1.73
C TYR A 19 -4.06 25.33 -3.27
N GLY A 20 -4.64 24.36 -3.98
CA GLY A 20 -4.57 24.28 -5.44
C GLY A 20 -3.22 23.82 -6.00
N LYS A 21 -2.28 23.35 -5.17
CA LYS A 21 -1.00 22.81 -5.62
C LYS A 21 -1.19 21.36 -6.07
N THR A 22 -0.46 20.98 -7.12
CA THR A 22 -0.51 19.61 -7.65
C THR A 22 0.29 18.67 -6.76
N ILE A 23 -0.31 17.55 -6.37
CA ILE A 23 0.37 16.45 -5.67
C ILE A 23 1.25 15.71 -6.67
N THR A 24 2.54 15.55 -6.36
CA THR A 24 3.53 14.98 -7.28
C THR A 24 3.92 13.54 -6.99
N ILE A 25 3.93 13.13 -5.71
CA ILE A 25 4.51 11.84 -5.29
C ILE A 25 3.47 10.88 -4.68
N THR A 26 2.48 11.41 -3.97
CA THR A 26 1.69 10.62 -3.01
C THR A 26 0.91 9.47 -3.66
N ARG A 27 1.26 8.26 -3.23
CA ARG A 27 0.51 7.02 -3.43
C ARG A 27 0.20 6.47 -2.05
N HIS A 28 -1.08 6.24 -1.78
CA HIS A 28 -1.56 5.82 -0.48
C HIS A 28 -1.81 4.31 -0.50
N ALA A 29 -1.05 3.56 0.30
CA ALA A 29 -1.13 2.10 0.42
C ALA A 29 -2.31 1.67 1.31
N VAL A 30 -3.54 1.88 0.82
CA VAL A 30 -4.78 1.63 1.57
C VAL A 30 -4.90 0.16 2.04
N ALA A 31 -4.40 -0.81 1.28
CA ALA A 31 -4.41 -2.21 1.69
C ALA A 31 -3.53 -2.47 2.93
N ASP A 32 -2.34 -1.86 2.98
CA ASP A 32 -1.42 -2.01 4.11
C ASP A 32 -1.93 -1.29 5.36
N ASP A 33 -2.60 -0.15 5.21
CA ASP A 33 -3.25 0.55 6.34
C ASP A 33 -4.34 -0.31 6.98
N LEU A 34 -5.20 -0.95 6.17
CA LEU A 34 -6.22 -1.88 6.66
C LEU A 34 -5.59 -3.10 7.33
N ALA A 35 -4.54 -3.67 6.71
CA ALA A 35 -3.83 -4.82 7.25
C ALA A 35 -3.17 -4.48 8.60
N SER A 36 -2.58 -3.29 8.73
CA SER A 36 -1.96 -2.81 9.96
C SER A 36 -3.00 -2.58 11.07
N ALA A 37 -4.13 -1.98 10.72
CA ALA A 37 -5.24 -1.79 11.66
C ALA A 37 -5.82 -3.13 12.15
N ALA A 38 -5.97 -4.11 11.24
CA ALA A 38 -6.37 -5.46 11.59
C ALA A 38 -5.32 -6.12 12.50
N HIS A 39 -4.05 -6.10 12.12
CA HIS A 39 -2.94 -6.71 12.85
C HIS A 39 -2.85 -6.18 14.29
N PHE A 40 -3.04 -4.88 14.50
CA PHE A 40 -3.10 -4.29 15.85
C PHE A 40 -4.13 -4.98 16.77
N LEU A 41 -5.30 -5.37 16.25
CA LEU A 41 -6.33 -6.08 17.00
C LEU A 41 -6.07 -7.60 17.10
N MET A 42 -5.37 -8.17 16.13
CA MET A 42 -5.04 -9.59 16.11
C MET A 42 -4.03 -9.97 17.21
N GLY A 43 -3.11 -9.05 17.55
CA GLY A 43 -2.00 -9.33 18.45
C GLY A 43 -0.88 -10.13 17.78
N GLU A 44 0.16 -10.45 18.55
CA GLU A 44 1.40 -11.05 18.03
C GLU A 44 1.71 -12.43 18.65
N SER A 45 0.79 -12.98 19.44
CA SER A 45 1.07 -14.11 20.32
C SER A 45 -0.16 -15.03 20.49
N THR A 46 -0.64 -15.19 21.73
CA THR A 46 -1.65 -16.18 22.12
C THR A 46 -3.07 -15.63 22.15
N GLU A 47 -3.31 -14.45 21.57
CA GLU A 47 -4.60 -13.76 21.55
C GLU A 47 -5.68 -14.56 20.81
N LYS A 48 -5.28 -15.42 19.86
CA LYS A 48 -6.18 -16.29 19.07
C LYS A 48 -7.26 -15.50 18.31
N THR A 49 -6.91 -14.31 17.82
CA THR A 49 -7.78 -13.46 16.98
C THR A 49 -7.23 -13.45 15.54
N PRO A 50 -7.56 -14.43 14.69
CA PRO A 50 -6.96 -14.54 13.35
C PRO A 50 -7.66 -13.71 12.27
N ILE A 51 -8.84 -13.14 12.55
CA ILE A 51 -9.68 -12.44 11.57
C ILE A 51 -10.22 -11.16 12.18
N VAL A 52 -10.17 -10.08 11.41
CA VAL A 52 -10.77 -8.78 11.75
C VAL A 52 -11.72 -8.36 10.64
N LEU A 53 -12.91 -7.90 11.02
CA LEU A 53 -13.89 -7.33 10.11
C LEU A 53 -13.85 -5.81 10.20
N ILE A 54 -13.43 -5.15 9.12
CA ILE A 54 -13.50 -3.70 8.98
C ILE A 54 -14.76 -3.36 8.18
N LYS A 55 -15.60 -2.47 8.73
CA LYS A 55 -16.83 -2.01 8.09
C LYS A 55 -16.69 -0.54 7.71
N ASP A 56 -17.47 -0.14 6.70
CA ASP A 56 -17.58 1.26 6.26
C ASP A 56 -16.25 1.90 5.84
N ALA A 57 -15.30 1.08 5.37
CA ALA A 57 -14.06 1.56 4.80
C ALA A 57 -14.31 2.23 3.45
N ASN A 58 -13.79 3.45 3.28
CA ASN A 58 -13.91 4.20 2.03
C ASN A 58 -12.92 3.69 0.98
N LEU A 59 -13.28 2.59 0.32
CA LEU A 59 -12.45 1.89 -0.67
C LEU A 59 -12.99 2.09 -2.09
N ASP A 60 -12.07 2.03 -3.06
CA ASP A 60 -12.39 2.00 -4.48
C ASP A 60 -12.48 0.53 -4.92
N PHE A 61 -13.70 -0.01 -4.93
CA PHE A 61 -13.97 -1.42 -5.22
C PHE A 61 -13.88 -1.70 -6.73
N ASP A 62 -13.20 -2.78 -7.09
CA ASP A 62 -13.16 -3.29 -8.46
C ASP A 62 -12.82 -4.79 -8.49
N ASP A 63 -12.92 -5.39 -9.67
CA ASP A 63 -12.58 -6.80 -9.93
C ASP A 63 -11.14 -6.97 -10.44
N GLY A 64 -10.26 -6.00 -10.13
CA GLY A 64 -8.86 -6.03 -10.55
C GLY A 64 -8.06 -7.14 -9.86
N VAL A 65 -7.10 -7.72 -10.58
CA VAL A 65 -6.11 -8.65 -10.02
C VAL A 65 -4.81 -7.89 -9.79
N TYR A 66 -4.43 -7.74 -8.52
CA TYR A 66 -3.25 -6.97 -8.11
C TYR A 66 -2.15 -7.90 -7.60
N GLY A 67 -0.98 -7.77 -8.19
CA GLY A 67 0.23 -8.47 -7.77
C GLY A 67 1.19 -7.60 -6.97
N PRO A 68 2.32 -8.17 -6.52
CA PRO A 68 3.39 -7.41 -5.87
C PRO A 68 3.87 -6.21 -6.69
N SER A 69 3.89 -6.32 -8.01
CA SER A 69 4.30 -5.23 -8.92
C SER A 69 3.43 -3.98 -8.84
N ASP A 70 2.16 -4.13 -8.44
CA ASP A 70 1.21 -3.00 -8.37
C ASP A 70 1.31 -2.24 -7.05
N MET A 71 1.88 -2.88 -6.02
CA MET A 71 1.95 -2.34 -4.65
C MET A 71 3.37 -1.96 -4.25
N MET A 72 4.39 -2.51 -4.90
CA MET A 72 5.79 -2.25 -4.58
C MET A 72 6.34 -1.07 -5.39
N ILE A 73 7.17 -0.25 -4.73
CA ILE A 73 7.99 0.73 -5.44
C ILE A 73 9.02 -0.03 -6.30
N PRO A 74 9.19 0.31 -7.59
CA PRO A 74 10.20 -0.30 -8.45
C PRO A 74 11.59 -0.18 -7.83
N THR A 75 12.40 -1.24 -7.90
CA THR A 75 13.72 -1.30 -7.25
C THR A 75 14.64 -0.14 -7.66
N LYS A 76 14.57 0.29 -8.92
CA LYS A 76 15.36 1.42 -9.46
C LYS A 76 14.88 2.79 -8.95
N GLU A 77 13.63 2.90 -8.54
CA GLU A 77 13.03 4.12 -7.99
C GLU A 77 13.09 4.17 -6.45
N CYS A 78 13.34 3.03 -5.81
CA CYS A 78 13.50 2.94 -4.36
C CYS A 78 14.91 3.36 -3.95
N ILE A 79 15.04 4.44 -3.18
CA ILE A 79 16.34 4.94 -2.70
C ILE A 79 17.14 3.90 -1.90
N PHE A 80 16.46 3.04 -1.14
CA PHE A 80 17.10 2.00 -0.35
C PHE A 80 17.54 0.81 -1.20
N MET A 81 16.74 0.42 -2.20
CA MET A 81 17.08 -0.74 -3.02
C MET A 81 18.02 -0.40 -4.17
N GLY A 82 17.99 0.85 -4.64
CA GLY A 82 18.90 1.35 -5.67
C GLY A 82 20.37 1.29 -5.26
N THR A 83 20.69 1.47 -3.97
CA THR A 83 22.08 1.34 -3.47
C THR A 83 22.61 -0.09 -3.60
N PHE A 84 21.79 -1.10 -3.31
CA PHE A 84 22.17 -2.51 -3.46
C PHE A 84 22.32 -2.95 -4.94
N LEU A 85 21.73 -2.21 -5.88
CA LEU A 85 21.91 -2.45 -7.32
C LEU A 85 23.15 -1.74 -7.89
N ALA A 86 23.52 -0.58 -7.33
CA ALA A 86 24.68 0.19 -7.77
C ALA A 86 25.99 -0.55 -7.52
N ASP A 87 26.04 -1.36 -6.45
CA ASP A 87 27.19 -2.15 -5.99
C ASP A 87 27.46 -3.42 -6.84
N ARG A 88 26.59 -3.73 -7.82
CA ARG A 88 26.76 -4.84 -8.77
C ARG A 88 27.32 -4.40 -10.14
N ARG A 89 27.92 -3.21 -10.20
CA ARG A 89 28.64 -2.74 -11.38
C ARG A 89 30.13 -2.88 -11.14
N ASP A 90 30.68 -3.99 -11.65
CA ASP A 90 32.05 -4.02 -12.16
C ASP A 90 32.17 -3.09 -13.37
#